data_AF-A0A318Q6Z9-F1
#
_entry.id   AF-A0A318Q6Z9-F1
#
_cell.length_a   1.000
_cell.length_b   1.000
_cell.length_c   1.000
_cell.angle_alpha   90.00
_cell.angle_beta   90.00
_cell.angle_gamma   90.00
#
_symmetry.space_group_name_H-M   'P 1'
#
loop_
_entity.id
_entity.type
_entity.pdbx_description
1 polymer ?
#
loop_
_entity_poly.entity_id
_entity_poly.type
_entity_poly.pdbx_seq_one_letter_code
_entity_poly.pdbx_strand_id
1 'polypeptide(L)'
;MSFQLNLFGTTALADTQNDLFWGELEGEDGTSPVPPATPAAMVLPKIDFHMVADRGLADTWKQRARDNALAIALLKEIEEADRNASSPEQIVLSRFIGFGAGELANNLFPSGSDSPRPGWEEIGEAIHASTTDVE
;
A
#
# COMPACT_ATOMS: atom_id res chain seq x y z
N MET A 1 -3.67 -48.08 -34.07
CA MET A 1 -4.00 -46.64 -34.10
C MET A 1 -4.51 -46.28 -32.72
N SER A 2 -3.71 -45.57 -31.92
CA SER A 2 -4.01 -45.23 -30.53
C SER A 2 -4.94 -44.02 -30.45
N PHE A 3 -5.96 -44.10 -29.59
CA PHE A 3 -6.80 -42.98 -29.18
C PHE A 3 -6.27 -42.41 -27.86
N GLN A 4 -5.97 -41.11 -27.82
CA GLN A 4 -5.68 -40.37 -26.58
C GLN A 4 -6.85 -39.41 -26.34
N LEU A 5 -7.56 -39.58 -25.22
CA LEU A 5 -8.65 -38.71 -24.78
C LEU A 5 -8.10 -37.52 -23.98
N ASN A 6 -8.56 -36.32 -24.32
CA ASN A 6 -8.18 -35.04 -23.74
C ASN A 6 -8.68 -34.90 -22.29
N LEU A 7 -7.83 -34.38 -21.40
CA LEU A 7 -8.05 -34.28 -19.95
C LEU A 7 -8.62 -32.92 -19.49
N PHE A 8 -8.91 -31.98 -20.38
CA PHE A 8 -9.41 -30.66 -20.00
C PHE A 8 -10.75 -30.35 -20.68
N GLY A 9 -11.75 -31.16 -20.34
CA GLY A 9 -13.16 -30.83 -20.56
C GLY A 9 -13.72 -30.16 -19.32
N THR A 10 -13.97 -28.86 -19.42
CA THR A 10 -14.65 -28.07 -18.39
C THR A 10 -16.11 -28.53 -18.29
N THR A 11 -16.51 -29.10 -17.16
CA THR A 11 -17.93 -29.19 -16.79
C THR A 11 -18.18 -28.20 -15.66
N ALA A 12 -18.74 -27.06 -16.01
CA ALA A 12 -19.62 -26.34 -15.11
C ALA A 12 -20.83 -27.23 -14.83
N LEU A 13 -21.13 -27.46 -13.55
CA LEU A 13 -22.46 -27.85 -13.11
C LEU A 13 -22.70 -27.17 -11.78
N ALA A 14 -23.50 -26.12 -11.88
CA ALA A 14 -24.27 -25.57 -10.77
C ALA A 14 -25.24 -26.64 -10.27
N ASP A 15 -25.34 -26.69 -8.94
CA ASP A 15 -26.56 -26.90 -8.16
C ASP A 15 -27.52 -27.99 -8.65
N THR A 16 -27.49 -29.15 -7.99
CA THR A 16 -28.58 -29.62 -7.13
C THR A 16 -28.26 -31.05 -6.66
N GLN A 17 -28.59 -31.32 -5.40
CA GLN A 17 -28.77 -32.66 -4.82
C GLN A 17 -27.51 -33.38 -4.33
N ASN A 18 -26.94 -32.84 -3.26
CA ASN A 18 -26.03 -33.59 -2.38
C ASN A 18 -26.86 -34.47 -1.43
N ASP A 19 -27.40 -35.58 -1.94
CA ASP A 19 -28.13 -36.60 -1.15
C ASP A 19 -27.59 -38.00 -1.45
N LEU A 20 -26.27 -38.15 -1.41
CA LEU A 20 -25.62 -39.46 -1.37
C LEU A 20 -25.20 -39.77 0.07
N PHE A 21 -26.23 -40.06 0.87
CA PHE A 21 -26.17 -40.62 2.21
C PHE A 21 -25.55 -42.02 2.16
N TRP A 22 -24.23 -42.10 2.35
CA TRP A 22 -23.52 -43.34 2.67
C TRP A 22 -23.44 -43.49 4.19
N GLY A 23 -24.31 -44.35 4.74
CA GLY A 23 -24.12 -45.10 5.99
C GLY A 23 -23.70 -44.33 7.24
N GLU A 24 -24.66 -44.14 8.15
CA GLU A 24 -24.43 -43.84 9.56
C GLU A 24 -23.50 -44.88 10.19
N LEU A 25 -22.25 -44.50 10.46
CA LEU A 25 -21.37 -45.21 11.38
C LEU A 25 -21.60 -44.62 12.77
N GLU A 26 -22.14 -45.46 13.65
CA GLU A 26 -22.45 -45.14 15.03
C GLU A 26 -21.15 -44.90 15.81
N GLY A 27 -20.86 -43.62 16.09
CA GLY A 27 -19.76 -43.19 16.95
C GLY A 27 -18.64 -42.47 16.20
N GLU A 28 -18.72 -41.15 16.12
CA GLU A 28 -17.64 -40.19 16.43
C GLU A 28 -18.14 -38.78 16.07
N ASP A 29 -17.97 -37.84 17.02
CA ASP A 29 -18.54 -36.49 17.00
C ASP A 29 -18.27 -35.76 15.68
N GLY A 30 -19.35 -35.37 14.99
CA GLY A 30 -19.29 -34.66 13.72
C GLY A 30 -18.53 -33.35 13.83
N THR A 31 -17.28 -33.33 13.35
CA THR A 31 -16.59 -32.06 13.13
C THR A 31 -17.18 -31.41 11.88
N SER A 32 -17.91 -30.31 12.08
CA SER A 32 -18.41 -29.46 10.99
C SER A 32 -17.29 -29.15 9.98
N PRO A 33 -17.59 -29.04 8.67
CA PRO A 33 -16.58 -28.71 7.69
C PRO A 33 -16.00 -27.33 7.98
N VAL A 34 -14.70 -27.27 8.21
CA VAL A 34 -13.97 -26.01 8.34
C VAL A 34 -14.11 -25.27 6.99
N PRO A 35 -14.66 -24.04 6.95
CA PRO A 35 -14.72 -23.28 5.71
C PRO A 35 -13.31 -23.07 5.16
N PRO A 36 -13.11 -23.04 3.82
CA PRO A 36 -11.79 -22.80 3.26
C PRO A 36 -11.23 -21.50 3.83
N ALA A 37 -10.06 -21.58 4.47
CA ALA A 37 -9.38 -20.42 5.03
C ALA A 37 -9.20 -19.39 3.93
N THR A 38 -9.79 -18.21 4.10
CA THR A 38 -9.48 -17.03 3.29
C THR A 38 -7.96 -16.88 3.27
N PRO A 39 -7.30 -16.82 2.10
CA PRO A 39 -5.86 -16.64 2.06
C PRO A 39 -5.53 -15.38 2.86
N ALA A 40 -4.79 -15.55 3.96
CA ALA A 40 -4.35 -14.46 4.78
C ALA A 40 -3.61 -13.47 3.86
N ALA A 41 -4.12 -12.24 3.76
CA ALA A 41 -3.42 -11.19 3.06
C ALA A 41 -1.97 -11.18 3.56
N MET A 42 -1.00 -11.25 2.65
CA MET A 42 0.42 -11.23 3.01
C MET A 42 0.72 -9.85 3.63
N VAL A 43 0.58 -9.75 4.95
CA VAL A 43 0.92 -8.53 5.69
C VAL A 43 2.42 -8.37 5.59
N LEU A 44 2.88 -7.26 4.99
CA LEU A 44 4.30 -6.93 4.95
C LEU A 44 4.82 -6.92 6.40
N PRO A 45 5.92 -7.64 6.71
CA PRO A 45 6.44 -7.66 8.07
C PRO A 45 6.91 -6.26 8.48
N LYS A 46 6.68 -5.91 9.75
CA LYS A 46 7.24 -4.70 10.33
C LYS A 46 8.76 -4.89 10.47
N ILE A 47 9.53 -4.15 9.68
CA ILE A 47 11.00 -4.18 9.67
C ILE A 47 11.51 -2.78 10.01
N ASP A 48 12.45 -2.69 10.95
CA ASP A 48 13.11 -1.43 11.29
C ASP A 48 14.01 -0.96 10.14
N PHE A 49 13.91 0.32 9.81
CA PHE A 49 14.74 0.91 8.77
C PHE A 49 16.16 1.17 9.29
N HIS A 50 17.14 0.61 8.61
CA HIS A 50 18.56 0.86 8.87
C HIS A 50 19.19 1.60 7.70
N MET A 51 19.74 2.78 7.96
CA MET A 51 20.50 3.54 6.96
C MET A 51 21.84 2.86 6.70
N VAL A 52 22.02 2.34 5.48
CA VAL A 52 23.28 1.67 5.05
C VAL A 52 24.27 2.67 4.43
N ALA A 53 23.78 3.83 4.00
CA ALA A 53 24.55 4.90 3.37
C ALA A 53 23.97 6.28 3.75
N ASP A 54 24.53 7.33 3.17
CA ASP A 54 23.96 8.67 3.25
C ASP A 54 22.48 8.66 2.84
N ARG A 55 21.69 9.57 3.45
CA ARG A 55 20.23 9.66 3.24
C ARG A 55 19.85 9.90 1.77
N GLY A 56 20.78 10.41 0.96
CA GLY A 56 20.54 10.72 -0.45
C GLY A 56 19.55 11.88 -0.61
N LEU A 57 19.68 12.91 0.24
CA LEU A 57 18.90 14.15 0.09
C LEU A 57 19.35 14.89 -1.17
N ALA A 58 18.41 15.49 -1.88
CA ALA A 58 18.72 16.35 -3.02
C ALA A 58 19.57 17.58 -2.63
N ASP A 59 20.24 18.18 -3.60
CA ASP A 59 21.16 19.30 -3.35
C ASP A 59 20.43 20.61 -3.06
N THR A 60 19.24 20.79 -3.65
CA THR A 60 18.46 22.04 -3.53
C THR A 60 17.26 21.89 -2.62
N TRP A 61 16.88 22.96 -1.92
CA TRP A 61 15.69 22.98 -1.08
C TRP A 61 14.41 22.71 -1.86
N LYS A 62 14.33 23.18 -3.11
CA LYS A 62 13.20 22.93 -4.00
C LYS A 62 13.05 21.46 -4.35
N GLN A 63 14.14 20.74 -4.62
CA GLN A 63 14.08 19.30 -4.85
C GLN A 63 13.71 18.55 -3.57
N ARG A 64 14.27 18.93 -2.42
CA ARG A 64 13.88 18.31 -1.14
C ARG A 64 12.40 18.53 -0.81
N ALA A 65 11.84 19.68 -1.19
CA ALA A 65 10.41 19.92 -1.05
C ALA A 65 9.56 19.00 -1.95
N ARG A 66 10.03 18.69 -3.16
CA ARG A 66 9.41 17.66 -4.01
C ARG A 66 9.51 16.27 -3.38
N ASP A 67 10.67 15.92 -2.84
CA ASP A 67 10.87 14.64 -2.14
C ASP A 67 9.94 14.53 -0.92
N ASN A 68 9.73 15.63 -0.18
CA ASN A 68 8.75 15.68 0.90
C ASN A 68 7.32 15.43 0.39
N ALA A 69 6.91 16.07 -0.71
CA ALA A 69 5.58 15.86 -1.28
C ALA A 69 5.36 14.39 -1.67
N LEU A 70 6.35 13.76 -2.30
CA LEU A 70 6.32 12.33 -2.63
C LEU A 70 6.25 11.44 -1.37
N ALA A 71 6.99 11.79 -0.32
CA ALA A 71 6.96 11.03 0.93
C ALA A 71 5.60 11.13 1.64
N ILE A 72 4.95 12.29 1.64
CA ILE A 72 3.60 12.48 2.22
C ILE A 72 2.57 11.67 1.43
N ALA A 73 2.59 11.77 0.10
CA ALA A 73 1.69 11.00 -0.76
C ALA A 73 1.85 9.49 -0.54
N LEU A 74 3.09 9.01 -0.50
CA LEU A 74 3.39 7.60 -0.24
C LEU A 74 2.91 7.15 1.15
N LEU A 75 3.09 7.98 2.18
CA LEU A 75 2.61 7.65 3.52
C LEU A 75 1.08 7.48 3.52
N LYS A 76 0.35 8.38 2.87
CA LYS A 76 -1.10 8.29 2.73
C LYS A 76 -1.53 6.99 2.03
N GLU A 77 -0.88 6.61 0.92
CA GLU A 77 -1.15 5.35 0.23
C GLU A 77 -0.91 4.11 1.12
N ILE A 78 0.11 4.15 1.96
CA ILE A 78 0.43 3.07 2.90
C ILE A 78 -0.63 2.97 4.01
N GLU A 79 -1.08 4.12 4.53
CA GLU A 79 -2.14 4.20 5.54
C GLU A 79 -3.49 3.73 4.98
N GLU A 80 -3.87 4.17 3.78
CA GLU A 80 -5.09 3.74 3.09
C GLU A 80 -5.09 2.22 2.80
N ALA A 81 -3.92 1.65 2.53
CA ALA A 81 -3.75 0.22 2.28
C ALA A 81 -3.62 -0.64 3.55
N ASP A 82 -3.66 -0.04 4.75
CA ASP A 82 -3.53 -0.70 6.05
C ASP A 82 -2.37 -1.72 6.10
N ARG A 83 -1.20 -1.29 5.62
CA ARG A 83 -0.01 -2.16 5.51
C ARG A 83 1.25 -1.49 6.03
N ASN A 84 2.29 -2.30 6.25
CA ASN A 84 3.62 -1.78 6.53
C ASN A 84 4.32 -1.29 5.24
N ALA A 85 5.25 -0.34 5.39
CA ALA A 85 6.12 0.11 4.31
C ALA A 85 7.14 -0.96 3.93
N SER A 86 7.29 -1.22 2.62
CA SER A 86 8.35 -2.06 2.06
C SER A 86 9.72 -1.38 2.14
N SER A 87 10.81 -2.13 1.96
CA SER A 87 12.16 -1.58 2.05
C SER A 87 12.43 -0.39 1.10
N PRO A 88 11.99 -0.40 -0.18
CA PRO A 88 12.12 0.76 -1.06
C PRO A 88 11.32 1.98 -0.58
N GLU A 89 10.11 1.76 -0.06
CA GLU A 89 9.25 2.84 0.45
C GLU A 89 9.83 3.48 1.71
N GLN A 90 10.41 2.68 2.60
CA GLN A 90 11.13 3.19 3.76
C GLN A 90 12.30 4.10 3.36
N ILE A 91 12.99 3.83 2.25
CA ILE A 91 14.04 4.74 1.73
C ILE A 91 13.44 6.08 1.30
N VAL A 92 12.30 6.08 0.61
CA VAL A 92 11.61 7.33 0.22
C VAL A 92 11.16 8.11 1.46
N LEU A 93 10.50 7.44 2.41
CA LEU A 93 10.05 8.05 3.66
C LEU A 93 11.23 8.60 4.48
N SER A 94 12.39 7.93 4.47
CA SER A 94 13.58 8.37 5.20
C SER A 94 14.15 9.70 4.70
N ARG A 95 13.83 10.11 3.46
CA ARG A 95 14.29 11.37 2.86
C ARG A 95 13.45 12.57 3.28
N PHE A 96 12.32 12.35 3.94
CA PHE A 96 11.51 13.44 4.46
C PHE A 96 12.32 14.33 5.41
N ILE A 97 12.15 15.64 5.25
CA ILE A 97 12.75 16.67 6.09
C ILE A 97 11.68 17.63 6.61
N GLY A 98 11.96 18.27 7.74
CA GLY A 98 11.07 19.32 8.25
C GLY A 98 11.10 20.59 7.40
N PHE A 99 10.01 21.37 7.46
CA PHE A 99 9.87 22.63 6.71
C PHE A 99 10.54 23.84 7.39
N GLY A 100 11.51 23.64 8.28
CA GLY A 100 12.12 24.71 9.09
C GLY A 100 13.23 25.50 8.39
N ALA A 101 13.71 25.06 7.23
CA ALA A 101 14.72 25.80 6.47
C ALA A 101 14.09 27.05 5.85
N GLY A 102 14.62 28.23 6.13
CA GLY A 102 14.00 29.50 5.73
C GLY A 102 13.70 29.62 4.23
N GLU A 103 14.56 29.09 3.36
CA GLU A 103 14.26 29.08 1.91
C GLU A 103 13.03 28.24 1.60
N LEU A 104 12.97 27.02 2.12
CA LEU A 104 11.83 26.12 1.90
C LEU A 104 10.56 26.66 2.56
N ALA A 105 10.63 27.10 3.81
CA ALA A 105 9.52 27.62 4.60
C ALA A 105 8.89 28.86 3.94
N ASN A 106 9.71 29.86 3.61
CA ASN A 106 9.21 31.15 3.11
C ASN A 106 8.74 31.09 1.65
N ASN A 107 9.14 30.05 0.90
CA ASN A 107 8.67 29.82 -0.46
C ASN A 107 7.38 28.98 -0.50
N LEU A 108 7.26 27.94 0.34
CA LEU A 108 6.04 27.13 0.40
C LEU A 108 4.93 27.76 1.23
N PHE A 109 5.28 28.38 2.36
CA PHE A 109 4.34 28.94 3.33
C PHE A 109 4.67 30.42 3.63
N PRO A 110 4.56 31.30 2.62
CA PRO A 110 4.85 32.73 2.81
C PRO A 110 3.89 33.37 3.82
N SER A 111 4.44 34.17 4.74
CA SER A 111 3.62 34.92 5.70
C SER A 111 2.68 35.90 4.99
N GLY A 112 1.38 35.81 5.26
CA GLY A 112 0.36 36.69 4.69
C GLY A 112 -0.13 36.31 3.30
N SER A 113 0.17 35.09 2.84
CA SER A 113 -0.30 34.54 1.57
C SER A 113 -0.66 33.07 1.75
N ASP A 114 -1.82 32.67 1.23
CA ASP A 114 -2.26 31.27 1.24
C ASP A 114 -1.70 30.46 0.07
N SER A 115 -1.01 31.11 -0.87
CA SER A 115 -0.37 30.45 -2.00
C SER A 115 1.16 30.41 -1.87
N PRO A 116 1.82 29.35 -2.38
CA PRO A 116 3.26 29.30 -2.53
C PRO A 116 3.78 30.43 -3.42
N ARG A 117 5.07 30.78 -3.27
CA ARG A 117 5.73 31.75 -4.13
C ARG A 117 5.87 31.25 -5.58
N PRO A 118 6.02 32.18 -6.55
CA PRO A 118 6.29 31.83 -7.94
C PRO A 118 7.39 30.78 -8.13
N GLY A 119 7.04 29.71 -8.84
CA GLY A 119 7.88 28.54 -9.07
C GLY A 119 7.74 27.42 -8.05
N TRP A 120 6.97 27.58 -6.97
CA TRP A 120 6.75 26.55 -5.94
C TRP A 120 5.29 26.05 -5.89
N GLU A 121 4.42 26.56 -6.75
CA GLU A 121 2.98 26.30 -6.76
C GLU A 121 2.68 24.81 -6.91
N GLU A 122 3.29 24.14 -7.89
CA GLU A 122 3.12 22.70 -8.13
C GLU A 122 3.46 21.86 -6.88
N ILE A 123 4.49 22.26 -6.14
CA ILE A 123 4.93 21.54 -4.94
C ILE A 123 3.92 21.77 -3.80
N GLY A 124 3.47 23.02 -3.63
CA GLY A 124 2.45 23.34 -2.63
C GLY A 124 1.11 22.67 -2.93
N GLU A 125 0.71 22.61 -4.20
CA GLU A 125 -0.49 21.89 -4.65
C GLU A 125 -0.37 20.39 -4.37
N ALA A 126 0.77 19.77 -4.69
CA ALA A 126 1.00 18.36 -4.40
C ALA A 126 0.92 18.05 -2.90
N ILE A 127 1.49 18.91 -2.05
CA ILE A 127 1.40 18.77 -0.59
C ILE A 127 -0.05 18.94 -0.13
N HIS A 128 -0.74 19.98 -0.62
CA HIS A 128 -2.14 20.23 -0.28
C HIS A 128 -3.03 19.03 -0.64
N ALA A 129 -2.96 18.55 -1.89
CA ALA A 129 -3.70 17.38 -2.36
C ALA A 129 -3.42 16.11 -1.54
N SER A 130 -2.18 15.93 -1.09
CA SER A 130 -1.79 14.77 -0.27
C SER A 130 -2.21 14.88 1.20
N THR A 131 -2.58 16.07 1.67
CA THR A 131 -2.91 16.32 3.09
C THR A 131 -4.39 16.67 3.30
N THR A 132 -5.16 16.90 2.23
CA THR A 132 -6.63 17.01 2.32
C THR A 132 -7.23 15.60 2.43
N ASP A 133 -8.11 15.40 3.40
CA ASP A 133 -8.90 14.18 3.51
C ASP A 133 -9.92 14.10 2.37
N VAL A 134 -10.23 12.87 1.95
CA VAL A 134 -11.38 12.63 1.05
C VAL A 134 -12.61 12.59 1.94
N GLU A 135 -13.43 13.64 1.92
CA GLU A 135 -14.73 13.69 2.62
C GLU A 135 -15.67 12.56 2.18
#